data_AF-A0A845ZQK1-F1
#
_entry.id   AF-A0A845ZQK1-F1
#
_cell.length_a   1.000
_cell.length_b   1.000
_cell.length_c   1.000
_cell.angle_alpha   90.00
_cell.angle_beta   90.00
_cell.angle_gamma   90.00
#
_symmetry.space_group_name_H-M   'P 1'
#
loop_
_entity.id
_entity.type
_entity.pdbx_description
1 polymer ?
#
loop_
_entity_poly.entity_id
_entity_poly.type
_entity_poly.pdbx_seq_one_letter_code
_entity_poly.pdbx_strand_id
1 'polypeptide(L)'
;MTLLISWMNWIFSGPLKVEKVTVAIADLPTSLRGTKLVQLSDLHYDRQQLRENILADAIEAANQAEPDLVVLTGDYVTNSPTPIYLLARRLKYLESRHGIYAI
;
A
#
# COMPACT_ATOMS: atom_id res chain seq x y z
N MET A 1 -5.83 -2.41 -15.98
CA MET A 1 -5.35 -2.58 -14.60
C MET A 1 -5.82 -1.38 -13.82
N THR A 2 -6.61 -1.58 -12.77
CA THR A 2 -7.04 -0.48 -11.90
C THR A 2 -5.91 -0.25 -10.92
N LEU A 3 -5.18 0.87 -11.06
CA LEU A 3 -4.21 1.29 -10.06
C LEU A 3 -4.96 2.02 -8.94
N LEU A 4 -4.87 1.47 -7.74
CA LEU A 4 -5.15 2.21 -6.51
C LEU A 4 -3.89 3.02 -6.20
N ILE A 5 -3.93 4.32 -6.48
CA ILE A 5 -2.84 5.24 -6.14
C ILE A 5 -3.26 5.93 -4.85
N SER A 6 -2.59 5.63 -3.75
CA SER A 6 -2.69 6.39 -2.51
C SER A 6 -1.51 7.36 -2.46
N TRP A 7 -1.79 8.66 -2.49
CA TRP A 7 -0.79 9.70 -2.27
C TRP A 7 -0.72 10.00 -0.77
N MET A 8 0.39 9.69 -0.11
CA MET A 8 0.66 10.10 1.28
C MET A 8 1.64 11.28 1.28
N ASN A 9 1.14 12.51 1.20
CA ASN A 9 1.98 13.71 1.15
C ASN A 9 2.18 14.28 2.57
N TRP A 10 3.43 14.55 2.95
CA TRP A 10 3.91 15.00 4.28
C TRP A 10 3.16 16.20 4.92
N ILE A 11 2.43 17.01 4.14
CA ILE A 11 1.67 18.18 4.63
C ILE A 11 0.20 17.84 4.93
N PHE A 12 -0.30 16.67 4.54
CA PHE A 12 -1.72 16.32 4.62
C PHE A 12 -1.94 14.95 5.27
N SER A 13 -1.86 14.87 6.60
CA SER A 13 -2.45 13.74 7.34
C SER A 13 -3.98 13.90 7.41
N GLY A 14 -4.63 13.89 6.23
CA GLY A 14 -6.07 13.84 6.07
C GLY A 14 -6.60 12.40 6.22
N PRO A 15 -7.92 12.19 6.17
CA PRO A 15 -8.48 10.84 6.11
C PRO A 15 -7.98 10.11 4.85
N LEU A 16 -8.00 8.77 4.88
CA LEU A 16 -7.69 7.95 3.72
C LEU A 16 -8.56 8.39 2.53
N LYS A 17 -7.92 8.73 1.42
CA LYS A 17 -8.59 9.08 0.17
C LYS A 17 -8.36 7.99 -0.85
N VAL A 18 -9.45 7.51 -1.44
CA VAL A 18 -9.43 6.51 -2.50
C VAL A 18 -9.76 7.18 -3.82
N GLU A 19 -8.83 7.12 -4.77
CA GLU A 19 -9.02 7.60 -6.13
C GLU A 19 -8.96 6.43 -7.12
N LYS A 20 -9.87 6.42 -8.09
CA LYS A 20 -9.90 5.43 -9.17
C LYS A 20 -9.41 6.10 -10.44
N VAL A 21 -8.20 5.74 -10.86
CA VAL A 21 -7.58 6.26 -12.07
C VAL A 21 -7.37 5.12 -13.06
N THR A 22 -7.81 5.34 -14.31
CA THR A 22 -7.53 4.41 -15.41
C THR A 22 -6.29 4.90 -16.14
N VAL A 23 -5.21 4.13 -16.07
CA VAL A 23 -3.95 4.42 -16.76
C VAL A 23 -3.77 3.46 -17.92
N ALA A 24 -3.49 3.98 -19.11
CA ALA A 24 -3.13 3.16 -20.26
C ALA A 24 -1.67 2.72 -20.14
N ILE A 25 -1.43 1.41 -20.24
CA ILE A 25 -0.08 0.83 -20.23
C ILE A 25 0.20 0.34 -21.65
N ALA A 26 1.11 1.01 -22.34
CA ALA A 26 1.57 0.59 -23.66
C ALA A 26 2.16 -0.82 -23.58
N ASP A 27 1.83 -1.66 -24.56
CA ASP A 27 2.37 -3.01 -24.71
C ASP A 27 2.22 -3.92 -23.47
N LEU A 28 1.17 -3.72 -22.66
CA LEU A 28 0.90 -4.60 -21.51
C LEU A 28 0.72 -6.05 -21.99
N PRO A 29 1.58 -7.00 -21.54
CA PRO A 29 1.47 -8.40 -21.91
C PRO A 29 0.07 -8.95 -21.65
N THR A 30 -0.42 -9.78 -22.56
CA THR A 30 -1.76 -10.39 -22.44
C THR A 30 -1.93 -11.20 -21.17
N SER A 31 -0.85 -11.84 -20.68
CA SER A 31 -0.81 -12.58 -19.42
C SER A 31 -1.02 -11.72 -18.17
N LEU A 32 -0.78 -10.40 -18.25
CA LEU A 32 -0.97 -9.46 -17.14
C LEU A 32 -2.32 -8.72 -17.20
N ARG A 33 -3.14 -9.01 -18.23
CA ARG A 33 -4.47 -8.41 -18.33
C ARG A 33 -5.37 -8.99 -17.24
N GLY A 34 -5.89 -8.09 -16.40
CA GLY A 34 -6.74 -8.47 -15.27
C GLY A 34 -5.98 -8.74 -13.98
N THR A 35 -4.64 -8.76 -14.02
CA THR A 35 -3.82 -8.83 -12.80
C THR A 35 -4.11 -7.61 -11.92
N LYS A 36 -4.35 -7.88 -10.63
CA LYS A 36 -4.56 -6.88 -9.60
C LYS A 36 -3.32 -6.77 -8.72
N LEU A 37 -2.68 -5.61 -8.77
CA LEU A 37 -1.55 -5.27 -7.92
C LEU A 37 -1.99 -4.24 -6.89
N VAL A 38 -1.68 -4.49 -5.62
CA VAL A 38 -1.67 -3.45 -4.60
C VAL A 38 -0.23 -3.06 -4.35
N GLN A 39 0.06 -1.77 -4.42
CA GLN A 39 1.34 -1.21 -4.04
C GLN A 39 1.14 -0.32 -2.81
N LEU A 40 1.96 -0.52 -1.78
CA LEU A 40 2.06 0.39 -0.64
C LEU A 40 3.50 0.92 -0.55
N SER A 41 3.63 2.22 -0.34
CA SER A 41 4.89 2.93 -0.22
C SER A 41 4.74 4.11 0.75
N ASP A 42 5.85 4.76 1.11
CA ASP A 42 5.86 6.04 1.81
C ASP A 42 5.01 6.01 3.10
N LEU A 43 5.06 4.89 3.81
CA LEU A 43 4.26 4.68 5.02
C LEU A 43 4.71 5.59 6.16
N HIS A 44 6.01 5.92 6.21
CA HIS A 44 6.59 6.86 7.18
C HIS A 44 6.08 6.63 8.62
N TYR A 45 6.05 5.36 9.02
CA TYR A 45 5.43 4.94 10.26
C TYR A 45 6.30 5.28 11.47
N ASP A 46 6.02 6.42 12.08
CA ASP A 46 6.67 6.90 13.30
C ASP A 46 5.69 7.14 14.47
N ARG A 47 4.43 6.72 14.29
CA ARG A 47 3.26 6.96 15.15
C ARG A 47 2.87 8.43 15.36
N GLN A 48 3.57 9.36 14.73
CA GLN A 48 3.25 10.79 14.76
C GLN A 48 2.56 11.20 13.45
N GLN A 49 3.10 10.73 12.33
CA GLN A 49 2.70 11.09 10.97
C GLN A 49 1.57 10.18 10.47
N LEU A 50 1.77 8.86 10.54
CA LEU A 50 0.75 7.87 10.20
C LEU A 50 -0.01 7.41 11.45
N ARG A 51 -1.31 7.69 11.48
CA ARG A 51 -2.21 7.22 12.56
C ARG A 51 -2.57 5.75 12.35
N GLU A 52 -2.71 5.01 13.45
CA GLU A 52 -3.04 3.57 13.43
C GLU A 52 -4.32 3.25 12.66
N ASN A 53 -5.35 4.09 12.78
CA ASN A 53 -6.62 3.89 12.08
C ASN A 53 -6.45 4.02 10.56
N ILE A 54 -5.67 5.00 10.10
CA ILE A 54 -5.41 5.18 8.66
C ILE A 54 -4.66 3.98 8.08
N LEU A 55 -3.68 3.44 8.81
CA LEU A 55 -2.99 2.22 8.39
C LEU A 55 -3.94 1.01 8.34
N ALA A 56 -4.84 0.88 9.32
CA ALA A 56 -5.85 -0.18 9.32
C ALA A 56 -6.81 -0.05 8.13
N ASP A 57 -7.32 1.15 7.87
CA ASP A 57 -8.20 1.44 6.73
C ASP A 57 -7.50 1.16 5.39
N ALA A 58 -6.20 1.49 5.28
CA ALA A 58 -5.41 1.21 4.08
C ALA A 58 -5.21 -0.30 3.85
N ILE A 59 -4.97 -1.07 4.91
CA ILE A 59 -4.87 -2.54 4.84
C ILE A 59 -6.23 -3.14 4.43
N GLU A 60 -7.33 -2.66 5.01
CA GLU A 60 -8.67 -3.11 4.64
C GLU A 60 -8.97 -2.81 3.16
N ALA A 61 -8.71 -1.58 2.70
CA ALA A 61 -8.91 -1.19 1.32
C ALA A 61 -8.04 -2.01 0.34
N ALA A 62 -6.80 -2.32 0.74
CA ALA A 62 -5.92 -3.21 -0.01
C ALA A 62 -6.52 -4.62 -0.15
N ASN A 63 -6.99 -5.21 0.95
CA ASN A 63 -7.56 -6.55 0.93
C ASN A 63 -8.89 -6.61 0.16
N GLN A 64 -9.73 -5.57 0.24
CA GLN A 64 -10.97 -5.46 -0.53
C GLN A 64 -10.74 -5.42 -2.05
N ALA A 65 -9.54 -5.07 -2.50
CA ALA A 65 -9.19 -5.16 -3.92
C ALA A 65 -9.01 -6.61 -4.40
N GLU A 66 -8.88 -7.58 -3.48
CA GLU A 66 -8.52 -8.97 -3.74
C GLU A 66 -7.26 -9.10 -4.61
N PRO A 67 -6.10 -8.61 -4.15
CA PRO A 67 -4.92 -8.51 -4.98
C PRO A 67 -4.34 -9.87 -5.33
N ASP A 68 -3.81 -9.97 -6.55
CA ASP A 68 -2.94 -11.07 -6.95
C ASP A 68 -1.60 -10.96 -6.24
N LEU A 69 -1.08 -9.74 -6.14
CA LEU A 69 0.21 -9.42 -5.54
C LEU A 69 0.09 -8.16 -4.69
N VAL A 70 0.76 -8.15 -3.55
CA VAL A 70 1.03 -6.93 -2.80
C VAL A 70 2.52 -6.65 -2.86
N VAL A 71 2.89 -5.43 -3.25
CA VAL A 71 4.28 -4.98 -3.29
C VAL A 71 4.47 -3.80 -2.33
N LEU A 72 5.46 -3.93 -1.45
CA LEU A 72 5.86 -2.93 -0.47
C LEU A 72 7.18 -2.31 -0.95
N THR A 73 7.15 -1.04 -1.36
CA THR A 73 8.24 -0.44 -2.15
C THR A 73 9.10 0.56 -1.39
N GLY A 74 9.14 0.48 -0.06
CA GLY A 74 10.05 1.28 0.78
C GLY A 74 9.39 2.40 1.58
N ASP A 75 10.24 3.22 2.21
CA ASP A 75 9.88 4.35 3.08
C ASP A 75 8.92 3.97 4.22
N TYR A 76 9.27 2.87 4.90
CA TYR A 76 8.48 2.32 6.00
C TYR A 76 8.46 3.18 7.26
N VAL A 77 9.59 3.81 7.60
CA VAL A 77 9.82 4.55 8.85
C VAL A 77 10.63 5.81 8.58
N THR A 78 10.44 6.86 9.37
CA THR A 78 11.05 8.18 9.11
C THR A 78 12.37 8.37 9.87
N ASN A 79 12.30 8.68 11.18
CA ASN A 79 13.47 9.14 11.95
C ASN A 79 14.11 8.04 12.80
N SER A 80 13.37 6.98 13.12
CA SER A 80 13.80 5.90 14.00
C SER A 80 13.46 4.56 13.38
N PRO A 81 14.36 3.56 13.41
CA PRO A 81 14.06 2.22 12.93
C PRO A 81 13.15 1.44 13.89
N THR A 82 13.07 1.82 15.16
CA THR A 82 12.36 1.07 16.21
C THR A 82 10.90 0.72 15.87
N PRO A 83 10.08 1.61 15.25
CA PRO A 83 8.69 1.30 14.90
C PRO A 83 8.53 0.19 13.85
N ILE A 84 9.59 -0.20 13.12
CA ILE A 84 9.51 -1.18 12.03
C ILE A 84 8.91 -2.52 12.48
N TYR A 85 9.23 -2.97 13.68
CA TYR A 85 8.69 -4.24 14.21
C TYR A 85 7.20 -4.15 14.51
N LEU A 86 6.70 -2.97 14.93
CA LEU A 86 5.27 -2.78 15.08
C LEU A 86 4.59 -2.68 13.71
N LEU A 87 5.18 -1.93 12.78
CA LEU A 87 4.66 -1.85 11.42
C LEU A 87 4.56 -3.24 10.77
N ALA A 88 5.59 -4.05 10.85
CA ALA A 88 5.58 -5.42 10.34
C ALA A 88 4.43 -6.27 10.93
N ARG A 89 4.15 -6.10 12.23
CA ARG A 89 3.00 -6.76 12.88
C ARG A 89 1.64 -6.25 12.39
N ARG A 90 1.56 -5.05 11.82
CA ARG A 90 0.36 -4.54 11.15
C ARG A 90 0.28 -5.06 9.72
N LEU A 91 1.37 -4.97 8.96
CA LEU A 91 1.45 -5.41 7.56
C LEU A 91 1.18 -6.91 7.38
N LYS A 92 1.36 -7.73 8.44
CA LYS A 92 0.99 -9.16 8.41
C LYS A 92 -0.48 -9.44 8.06
N TYR A 93 -1.37 -8.44 8.21
CA TYR A 93 -2.80 -8.57 7.91
C TYR A 93 -3.12 -8.29 6.44
N LEU A 94 -2.13 -7.93 5.62
CA LEU A 94 -2.30 -7.89 4.18
C LEU A 94 -2.53 -9.30 3.64
N GLU A 95 -3.41 -9.39 2.65
CA GLU A 95 -3.75 -10.64 1.97
C GLU A 95 -3.41 -10.52 0.49
N SER A 96 -3.04 -11.63 -0.14
CA SER A 96 -2.75 -11.70 -1.57
C SER A 96 -2.86 -13.13 -2.07
N ARG A 97 -3.13 -13.32 -3.36
CA ARG A 97 -3.22 -14.65 -3.97
C ARG A 97 -1.86 -15.30 -4.20
N HIS A 98 -0.85 -14.53 -4.61
CA HIS A 98 0.47 -15.03 -5.01
C HIS A 98 1.63 -14.54 -4.14
N GLY A 99 1.35 -13.76 -3.09
CA GLY A 99 2.33 -13.34 -2.10
C GLY A 99 2.50 -11.84 -1.96
N ILE A 100 3.18 -11.49 -0.87
CA ILE A 100 3.54 -10.13 -0.47
C ILE A 100 5.06 -10.01 -0.59
N TYR A 101 5.53 -9.03 -1.34
CA TYR A 101 6.94 -8.82 -1.64
C TYR A 101 7.37 -7.46 -1.11
N ALA A 102 8.53 -7.41 -0.45
CA ALA A 102 9.04 -6.21 0.21
C ALA A 102 10.53 -6.03 -0.12
N ILE A 103 10.95 -4.77 -0.28
CA ILE A 103 12.36 -4.34 -0.30
C ILE A 103 12.74 -3.66 1.01
#